data_AF-A0AAV4XIW1-F1
#
_entry.id   AF-A0AAV4XIW1-F1
#
_cell.length_a   1.000
_cell.length_b   1.000
_cell.length_c   1.000
_cell.angle_alpha   90.00
_cell.angle_beta   90.00
_cell.angle_gamma   90.00
#
_symmetry.space_group_name_H-M   'P 1'
#
loop_
_entity.id
_entity.type
_entity.pdbx_description
1 polymer ?
#
loop_
_entity_poly.entity_id
_entity_poly.type
_entity_poly.pdbx_seq_one_letter_code
_entity_poly.pdbx_strand_id
1 'polypeptide(L)'
;TEYHKDDVDTFLSTHKHKYNSVTYLKLENGYKEWHARNLGLEECTKVNCDYYFAVDSHSQLTNPDTLRILIEQNKRVIAPMLVRPNRLWSNFWGSLSADGFYARSVDYVDIVKKKRNGVWNVPYINHAYLIHGSLLKDPENYPTYIHGLLDPDMAFCKNLRDKNDSFDTSHVHDELYEIYTNQVDWEHRYIHENYSKVLEPDFQVDMPCPDVYWFPVVTPIYCKHLIDEMENFGRWSDGTNSDPRLAGGYENVPTRDIHMNQVGLEQHWLYFLREYIRPVQEKIFTGYTHDPPKALMNFVVRYRPDEQPYLRPHHDSSTYTINIALNRPGIDYEGGGCRFIRYNCSVTDLRLGWTLMHPGRLTHYHEGLRVTNGTRYIMVSFVDP
;
A
#
# COMPACT_ATOMS: atom_id res chain seq x y z
N THR A 1 13.33 -5.33 -41.50
CA THR A 1 13.60 -6.16 -42.70
C THR A 1 13.68 -5.24 -43.90
N GLU A 2 14.38 -5.63 -44.98
CA GLU A 2 14.40 -4.83 -46.22
C GLU A 2 12.97 -4.62 -46.79
N TYR A 3 12.07 -5.54 -46.49
CA TYR A 3 10.68 -5.55 -46.93
C TYR A 3 9.90 -4.24 -46.70
N HIS A 4 10.14 -3.54 -45.58
CA HIS A 4 9.42 -2.30 -45.25
C HIS A 4 10.21 -1.01 -45.53
N LYS A 5 11.34 -1.10 -46.25
CA LYS A 5 12.20 0.06 -46.51
C LYS A 5 11.46 1.14 -47.30
N ASP A 6 10.82 0.75 -48.40
CA ASP A 6 10.08 1.67 -49.27
C ASP A 6 8.87 2.31 -48.55
N ASP A 7 8.20 1.55 -47.68
CA ASP A 7 7.10 2.06 -46.84
C ASP A 7 7.59 3.18 -45.91
N VAL A 8 8.74 2.98 -45.25
CA VAL A 8 9.33 3.95 -44.33
C VAL A 8 9.85 5.18 -45.07
N ASP A 9 10.52 5.00 -46.21
CA ASP A 9 11.01 6.11 -47.03
C ASP A 9 9.85 6.97 -47.58
N THR A 10 8.76 6.32 -48.00
CA THR A 10 7.52 6.99 -48.41
C THR A 10 6.87 7.73 -47.23
N PHE A 11 6.83 7.12 -46.05
CA PHE A 11 6.30 7.77 -44.85
C PHE A 11 7.11 9.01 -44.48
N LEU A 12 8.44 8.91 -44.47
CA LEU A 12 9.34 10.00 -44.11
C LEU A 12 9.26 11.14 -45.12
N SER A 13 9.28 10.86 -46.42
CA SER A 13 9.13 11.90 -47.45
C SER A 13 7.79 12.64 -47.33
N THR A 14 6.72 11.94 -46.97
CA THR A 14 5.37 12.51 -46.89
C THR A 14 5.09 13.21 -45.56
N HIS A 15 5.61 12.72 -44.43
CA HIS A 15 5.16 13.13 -43.09
C HIS A 15 6.24 13.79 -42.23
N LYS A 16 7.53 13.74 -42.61
CA LYS A 16 8.62 14.28 -41.77
C LYS A 16 8.40 15.74 -41.35
N HIS A 17 7.80 16.56 -42.22
CA HIS A 17 7.52 17.98 -41.96
C HIS A 17 6.48 18.21 -40.85
N LYS A 18 5.72 17.18 -40.44
CA LYS A 18 4.73 17.26 -39.34
C LYS A 18 5.38 17.12 -37.95
N TYR A 19 6.65 16.74 -37.88
CA TYR A 19 7.40 16.53 -36.64
C TYR A 19 8.45 17.64 -36.49
N ASN A 20 8.73 18.03 -35.25
CA ASN A 20 9.75 19.05 -34.96
C ASN A 20 11.16 18.59 -35.39
N SER A 21 11.47 17.31 -35.19
CA SER A 21 12.69 16.67 -35.67
C SER A 21 12.44 15.18 -35.95
N VAL A 22 13.25 14.60 -36.83
CA VAL A 22 13.18 13.17 -37.17
C VAL A 22 14.58 12.61 -37.35
N THR A 23 14.87 11.56 -36.59
CA THR A 23 16.06 10.72 -36.72
C THR A 23 15.64 9.34 -37.22
N TYR A 24 16.29 8.84 -38.26
CA TYR A 24 15.98 7.55 -38.86
C TYR A 24 17.21 6.62 -38.79
N LEU A 25 17.07 5.51 -38.07
CA LEU A 25 18.09 4.47 -37.99
C LEU A 25 17.89 3.47 -39.12
N LYS A 26 18.79 3.48 -40.10
CA LYS A 26 18.73 2.60 -41.27
C LYS A 26 19.07 1.16 -40.90
N LEU A 27 18.45 0.23 -41.60
CA LEU A 27 18.70 -1.21 -41.46
C LEU A 27 20.16 -1.58 -41.71
N GLU A 28 20.82 -0.89 -42.67
CA GLU A 28 22.20 -1.16 -43.08
C GLU A 28 23.21 -1.02 -41.93
N ASN A 29 22.85 -0.28 -40.87
CA ASN A 29 23.71 -0.06 -39.72
C ASN A 29 23.74 -1.25 -38.74
N GLY A 30 22.90 -2.28 -38.96
CA GLY A 30 22.97 -3.53 -38.20
C GLY A 30 22.58 -3.43 -36.72
N TYR A 31 21.78 -2.43 -36.33
CA TYR A 31 21.30 -2.28 -34.96
C TYR A 31 20.46 -3.47 -34.51
N LYS A 32 20.80 -4.02 -33.33
CA LYS A 32 19.91 -4.95 -32.61
C LYS A 32 18.76 -4.18 -31.99
N GLU A 33 17.62 -4.85 -31.80
CA GLU A 33 16.41 -4.22 -31.25
C GLU A 33 16.65 -3.51 -29.92
N TRP A 34 17.23 -4.19 -28.92
CA TRP A 34 17.53 -3.59 -27.61
C TRP A 34 18.42 -2.34 -27.75
N HIS A 35 19.34 -2.33 -28.71
CA HIS A 35 20.25 -1.21 -28.91
C HIS A 35 19.51 -0.02 -29.50
N ALA A 36 18.65 -0.24 -30.51
CA ALA A 36 17.80 0.80 -31.07
C ALA A 36 16.81 1.38 -30.03
N ARG A 37 16.24 0.54 -29.16
CA ARG A 37 15.35 0.99 -28.07
C ARG A 37 16.11 1.83 -27.04
N ASN A 38 17.30 1.41 -26.61
CA ASN A 38 18.16 2.21 -25.71
C ASN A 38 18.55 3.56 -26.34
N LEU A 39 18.89 3.59 -27.63
CA LEU A 39 19.19 4.85 -28.34
C LEU A 39 17.98 5.81 -28.30
N GLY A 40 16.76 5.28 -28.42
CA GLY A 40 15.55 6.10 -28.28
C GLY A 40 15.44 6.77 -26.90
N LEU A 41 15.76 6.05 -25.82
CA LEU A 41 15.81 6.61 -24.47
C LEU A 41 16.90 7.68 -24.34
N GLU A 42 18.10 7.39 -24.85
CA GLU A 42 19.23 8.32 -24.83
C GLU A 42 18.93 9.62 -25.59
N GLU A 43 18.29 9.54 -26.75
CA GLU A 43 17.88 10.74 -27.50
C GLU A 43 16.87 11.58 -26.70
N CYS A 44 15.92 10.95 -26.02
CA CYS A 44 14.98 11.65 -25.14
C CYS A 44 15.70 12.38 -23.99
N THR A 45 16.68 11.71 -23.37
CA THR A 45 17.55 12.31 -22.35
C THR A 45 18.34 13.50 -22.90
N LYS A 46 18.93 13.37 -24.10
CA LYS A 46 19.72 14.44 -24.73
C LYS A 46 18.90 15.70 -24.99
N VAL A 47 17.65 15.55 -25.42
CA VAL A 47 16.75 16.69 -25.68
C VAL A 47 15.98 17.15 -24.44
N ASN A 48 16.25 16.57 -23.26
CA ASN A 48 15.55 16.86 -22.01
C ASN A 48 14.02 16.75 -22.14
N CYS A 49 13.55 15.67 -22.76
CA CYS A 49 12.13 15.46 -23.03
C CYS A 49 11.29 15.35 -21.73
N ASP A 50 10.03 15.77 -21.80
CA ASP A 50 9.08 15.57 -20.71
C ASP A 50 8.50 14.16 -20.68
N TYR A 51 8.37 13.53 -21.85
CA TYR A 51 7.84 12.18 -22.00
C TYR A 51 8.50 11.46 -23.18
N TYR A 52 8.70 10.15 -23.03
CA TYR A 52 9.12 9.23 -24.09
C TYR A 52 7.96 8.30 -24.44
N PHE A 53 7.47 8.34 -25.69
CA PHE A 53 6.39 7.46 -26.15
C PHE A 53 6.93 6.43 -27.14
N ALA A 54 7.00 5.18 -26.71
CA ALA A 54 7.40 4.05 -27.56
C ALA A 54 6.16 3.46 -28.24
N VAL A 55 6.25 3.25 -29.56
CA VAL A 55 5.19 2.61 -30.35
C VAL A 55 5.83 1.69 -31.39
N ASP A 56 5.59 0.40 -31.23
CA ASP A 56 6.02 -0.63 -32.19
C ASP A 56 5.16 -0.58 -33.46
N SER A 57 5.72 -1.02 -34.60
CA SER A 57 5.04 -0.99 -35.91
C SER A 57 3.75 -1.81 -35.98
N HIS A 58 3.56 -2.77 -35.08
CA HIS A 58 2.36 -3.63 -35.02
C HIS A 58 1.25 -3.01 -34.15
N SER A 59 1.52 -1.90 -33.47
CA SER A 59 0.56 -1.19 -32.62
C SER A 59 -0.35 -0.29 -33.44
N GLN A 60 -1.63 -0.65 -33.51
CA GLN A 60 -2.64 0.18 -34.17
C GLN A 60 -3.39 1.03 -33.14
N LEU A 61 -2.96 2.29 -32.99
CA LEU A 61 -3.65 3.26 -32.15
C LEU A 61 -4.86 3.85 -32.92
N THR A 62 -6.06 3.37 -32.60
CA THR A 62 -7.31 3.83 -33.22
C THR A 62 -7.91 5.05 -32.53
N ASN A 63 -7.54 5.31 -31.27
CA ASN A 63 -7.95 6.50 -30.54
C ASN A 63 -6.91 7.62 -30.74
N PRO A 64 -7.24 8.73 -31.42
CA PRO A 64 -6.31 9.83 -31.67
C PRO A 64 -5.86 10.55 -30.39
N ASP A 65 -6.65 10.46 -29.30
CA ASP A 65 -6.35 11.11 -28.02
C ASP A 65 -5.43 10.27 -27.12
N THR A 66 -4.96 9.10 -27.57
CA THR A 66 -4.19 8.15 -26.75
C THR A 66 -3.03 8.81 -26.01
N LEU A 67 -2.19 9.60 -26.69
CA LEU A 67 -1.04 10.24 -26.06
C LEU A 67 -1.48 11.23 -24.97
N ARG A 68 -2.51 12.05 -25.24
CA ARG A 68 -3.04 13.01 -24.27
C ARG A 68 -3.58 12.29 -23.03
N ILE A 69 -4.37 11.25 -23.22
CA ILE A 69 -4.96 10.45 -22.14
C ILE A 69 -3.88 9.84 -21.25
N LEU A 70 -2.81 9.29 -21.85
CA LEU A 70 -1.69 8.69 -21.10
C LEU A 70 -0.92 9.73 -20.27
N ILE A 71 -0.69 10.93 -20.84
CA ILE A 71 -0.04 12.04 -20.13
C ILE A 71 -0.89 12.48 -18.92
N GLU A 72 -2.22 12.59 -19.10
CA GLU A 72 -3.16 12.99 -18.04
C GLU A 72 -3.17 12.01 -16.85
N GLN A 73 -2.74 10.75 -17.02
CA GLN A 73 -2.66 9.79 -15.91
C GLN A 73 -1.49 10.05 -14.94
N ASN A 74 -0.51 10.86 -15.34
CA ASN A 74 0.64 11.26 -14.51
C ASN A 74 1.34 10.07 -13.83
N LYS A 75 1.69 9.03 -14.61
CA LYS A 75 2.41 7.84 -14.13
C LYS A 75 3.84 7.80 -14.65
N ARG A 76 4.76 7.21 -13.86
CA ARG A 76 6.18 7.02 -14.27
C ARG A 76 6.28 6.23 -15.57
N VAL A 77 5.51 5.15 -15.69
CA VAL A 77 5.37 4.33 -16.90
C VAL A 77 3.91 3.91 -17.02
N ILE A 78 3.32 4.01 -18.22
CA ILE A 78 1.95 3.58 -18.49
C ILE A 78 1.77 3.09 -19.93
N ALA A 79 0.98 2.05 -20.13
CA ALA A 79 0.65 1.52 -21.46
C ALA A 79 -0.87 1.59 -21.72
N PRO A 80 -1.31 1.97 -22.94
CA PRO A 80 -2.66 1.70 -23.36
C PRO A 80 -2.85 0.20 -23.60
N MET A 81 -4.00 -0.34 -23.23
CA MET A 81 -4.32 -1.74 -23.52
C MET A 81 -4.64 -1.92 -25.01
N LEU A 82 -3.78 -2.66 -25.71
CA LEU A 82 -3.96 -3.11 -27.08
C LEU A 82 -4.30 -4.61 -27.06
N VAL A 83 -5.34 -4.98 -27.80
CA VAL A 83 -5.81 -6.37 -27.88
C VAL A 83 -5.87 -6.78 -29.33
N ARG A 84 -5.39 -7.98 -29.64
CA ARG A 84 -5.52 -8.54 -30.98
C ARG A 84 -6.99 -8.85 -31.26
N PRO A 85 -7.59 -8.34 -32.36
CA PRO A 85 -9.00 -8.55 -32.65
C PRO A 85 -9.39 -10.03 -32.60
N ASN A 86 -10.52 -10.32 -31.95
CA ASN A 86 -11.09 -11.67 -31.78
C ASN A 86 -10.19 -12.68 -31.06
N ARG A 87 -9.16 -12.21 -30.33
CA ARG A 87 -8.27 -13.04 -29.50
C ARG A 87 -8.15 -12.43 -28.11
N LEU A 88 -7.58 -13.18 -27.18
CA LEU A 88 -7.25 -12.69 -25.83
C LEU A 88 -5.84 -12.11 -25.72
N TRP A 89 -5.00 -12.30 -26.75
CA TRP A 89 -3.63 -11.78 -26.75
C TRP A 89 -3.64 -10.25 -26.70
N SER A 90 -3.03 -9.70 -25.66
CA SER A 90 -2.87 -8.27 -25.42
C SER A 90 -1.41 -7.89 -25.22
N ASN A 91 -1.12 -6.59 -25.17
CA ASN A 91 0.21 -6.03 -24.94
C ASN A 91 0.61 -5.93 -23.46
N PHE A 92 0.04 -6.80 -22.60
CA PHE A 92 0.39 -6.87 -21.18
C PHE A 92 0.23 -8.30 -20.65
N TRP A 93 0.95 -8.64 -19.57
CA TRP A 93 0.70 -9.86 -18.80
C TRP A 93 0.18 -9.48 -17.43
N GLY A 94 -0.85 -10.19 -16.94
CA GLY A 94 -1.40 -9.94 -15.61
C GLY A 94 -0.62 -10.62 -14.48
N SER A 95 0.21 -11.63 -14.79
CA SER A 95 1.00 -12.36 -13.80
C SER A 95 2.26 -12.95 -14.43
N LEU A 96 3.19 -13.42 -13.59
CA LEU A 96 4.41 -14.12 -14.00
C LEU A 96 4.44 -15.53 -13.41
N SER A 97 5.06 -16.47 -14.11
CA SER A 97 5.45 -17.76 -13.53
C SER A 97 6.61 -17.56 -12.55
N ALA A 98 6.92 -18.60 -11.75
CA ALA A 98 8.07 -18.58 -10.85
C ALA A 98 9.40 -18.27 -11.56
N ASP A 99 9.53 -18.65 -12.84
CA ASP A 99 10.70 -18.38 -13.66
C ASP A 99 10.67 -17.00 -14.34
N GLY A 100 9.67 -16.16 -14.05
CA GLY A 100 9.54 -14.80 -14.58
C GLY A 100 8.95 -14.69 -16.00
N PHE A 101 8.35 -15.77 -16.52
CA PHE A 101 7.70 -15.81 -17.84
C PHE A 101 6.18 -15.57 -17.73
N TYR A 102 5.49 -15.57 -18.87
CA TYR A 102 4.04 -15.37 -18.93
C TYR A 102 3.26 -16.32 -18.00
N ALA A 103 2.42 -15.74 -17.14
CA ALA A 103 1.32 -16.43 -16.48
C ALA A 103 0.02 -15.61 -16.63
N ARG A 104 -1.10 -16.31 -16.67
CA ARG A 104 -2.42 -15.67 -16.75
C ARG A 104 -2.91 -15.34 -15.34
N SER A 105 -3.17 -14.06 -15.05
CA SER A 105 -3.84 -13.65 -13.81
C SER A 105 -5.34 -14.01 -13.83
N VAL A 106 -5.93 -14.08 -12.64
CA VAL A 106 -7.36 -14.43 -12.45
C VAL A 106 -8.29 -13.45 -13.16
N ASP A 107 -7.91 -12.17 -13.18
CA ASP A 107 -8.69 -11.05 -13.74
C ASP A 107 -8.34 -10.70 -15.19
N TYR A 108 -7.32 -11.35 -15.79
CA TYR A 108 -6.83 -11.03 -17.13
C TYR A 108 -7.93 -10.97 -18.20
N VAL A 109 -8.81 -11.98 -18.22
CA VAL A 109 -9.88 -12.08 -19.22
C VAL A 109 -10.91 -10.95 -19.06
N ASP A 110 -11.18 -10.54 -17.82
CA ASP A 110 -12.16 -9.49 -17.53
C ASP A 110 -11.60 -8.10 -17.87
N ILE A 111 -10.29 -7.89 -17.68
CA ILE A 111 -9.58 -6.68 -18.14
C ILE A 111 -9.57 -6.62 -19.67
N VAL A 112 -9.11 -7.69 -20.36
CA VAL A 112 -9.03 -7.74 -21.82
C VAL A 112 -10.40 -7.55 -22.49
N LYS A 113 -11.47 -8.10 -21.88
CA LYS A 113 -12.85 -7.93 -22.36
C LYS A 113 -13.51 -6.63 -21.91
N LYS A 114 -12.78 -5.72 -21.24
CA LYS A 114 -13.27 -4.43 -20.74
C LYS A 114 -14.48 -4.54 -19.79
N LYS A 115 -14.61 -5.67 -19.10
CA LYS A 115 -15.59 -5.82 -18.01
C LYS A 115 -15.11 -5.11 -16.75
N ARG A 116 -13.80 -5.04 -16.55
CA ARG A 116 -13.13 -4.20 -15.55
C ARG A 116 -12.31 -3.16 -16.28
N ASN A 117 -12.61 -1.88 -16.05
CA ASN A 117 -11.91 -0.76 -16.64
C ASN A 117 -11.18 0.02 -15.55
N GLY A 118 -9.98 0.49 -15.84
CA GLY A 118 -9.14 1.19 -14.87
C GLY A 118 -7.69 1.27 -15.34
N VAL A 119 -6.84 1.78 -14.46
CA VAL A 119 -5.39 1.74 -14.58
C VAL A 119 -4.88 0.62 -13.68
N TRP A 120 -4.18 -0.34 -14.25
CA TRP A 120 -3.79 -1.57 -13.57
C TRP A 120 -2.28 -1.63 -13.41
N ASN A 121 -1.80 -1.98 -12.21
CA ASN A 121 -0.40 -2.33 -12.01
C ASN A 121 -0.17 -3.76 -12.53
N VAL A 122 0.69 -3.92 -13.53
CA VAL A 122 0.90 -5.20 -14.21
C VAL A 122 2.40 -5.47 -14.37
N PRO A 123 2.85 -6.73 -14.26
CA PRO A 123 4.27 -7.04 -14.29
C PRO A 123 4.93 -6.85 -15.66
N TYR A 124 4.17 -6.88 -16.75
CA TYR A 124 4.72 -6.80 -18.10
C TYR A 124 3.82 -5.99 -19.01
N ILE A 125 4.44 -5.11 -19.80
CA ILE A 125 3.83 -4.34 -20.88
C ILE A 125 4.75 -4.36 -22.10
N ASN A 126 4.20 -4.28 -23.30
CA ASN A 126 4.98 -4.11 -24.52
C ASN A 126 4.21 -3.30 -25.58
N HIS A 127 4.80 -3.17 -26.77
CA HIS A 127 4.22 -2.61 -28.00
C HIS A 127 3.85 -1.12 -28.01
N ALA A 128 3.28 -0.57 -26.95
CA ALA A 128 2.99 0.85 -26.83
C ALA A 128 3.02 1.26 -25.35
N TYR A 129 3.83 2.25 -25.00
CA TYR A 129 3.94 2.74 -23.62
C TYR A 129 4.58 4.13 -23.56
N LEU A 130 4.15 4.90 -22.56
CA LEU A 130 4.64 6.22 -22.23
C LEU A 130 5.50 6.14 -20.97
N ILE A 131 6.68 6.74 -21.02
CA ILE A 131 7.59 6.90 -19.89
C ILE A 131 7.68 8.38 -19.56
N HIS A 132 7.51 8.73 -18.29
CA HIS A 132 7.71 10.09 -17.81
C HIS A 132 9.20 10.45 -17.82
N GLY A 133 9.55 11.61 -18.36
CA GLY A 133 10.93 12.05 -18.58
C GLY A 133 11.76 12.16 -17.30
N SER A 134 11.12 12.34 -16.13
CA SER A 134 11.82 12.28 -14.84
C SER A 134 12.51 10.93 -14.59
N LEU A 135 11.95 9.82 -15.07
CA LEU A 135 12.58 8.50 -14.95
C LEU A 135 13.88 8.41 -15.76
N LEU A 136 13.97 9.16 -16.86
CA LEU A 136 15.17 9.23 -17.70
C LEU A 136 16.23 10.19 -17.16
N LYS A 137 15.91 10.95 -16.10
CA LYS A 137 16.83 11.84 -15.37
C LYS A 137 17.39 11.19 -14.11
N ASP A 138 16.85 10.03 -13.74
CA ASP A 138 17.22 9.27 -12.57
C ASP A 138 18.24 8.19 -12.95
N PRO A 139 19.53 8.34 -12.60
CA PRO A 139 20.56 7.37 -12.98
C PRO A 139 20.36 6.00 -12.36
N GLU A 140 19.78 5.93 -11.16
CA GLU A 140 19.54 4.68 -10.45
C GLU A 140 18.40 3.91 -11.12
N ASN A 141 17.32 4.62 -11.42
CA ASN A 141 16.10 4.05 -12.01
C ASN A 141 16.04 4.10 -13.54
N TYR A 142 17.15 4.44 -14.22
CA TYR A 142 17.17 4.56 -15.67
C TYR A 142 16.73 3.24 -16.36
N PRO A 143 15.73 3.28 -17.26
CA PRO A 143 15.23 2.10 -17.93
C PRO A 143 16.23 1.55 -18.94
N THR A 144 16.30 0.23 -19.09
CA THR A 144 17.20 -0.42 -20.06
C THR A 144 16.56 -1.67 -20.62
N TYR A 145 16.78 -1.92 -21.91
CA TYR A 145 16.30 -3.10 -22.63
C TYR A 145 17.30 -4.27 -22.58
N ILE A 146 18.18 -4.30 -21.57
CA ILE A 146 19.22 -5.32 -21.42
C ILE A 146 19.13 -5.93 -20.02
N HIS A 147 18.93 -7.25 -19.93
CA HIS A 147 19.00 -7.99 -18.68
C HIS A 147 19.31 -9.47 -18.96
N GLY A 148 20.58 -9.87 -18.79
CA GLY A 148 21.02 -11.25 -19.02
C GLY A 148 20.69 -11.74 -20.44
N LEU A 149 19.96 -12.86 -20.53
CA LEU A 149 19.53 -13.49 -21.79
C LEU A 149 18.05 -13.23 -22.12
N LEU A 150 17.38 -12.34 -21.40
CA LEU A 150 15.98 -12.01 -21.68
C LEU A 150 15.84 -11.26 -23.00
N ASP A 151 14.69 -11.41 -23.65
CA ASP A 151 14.34 -10.56 -24.78
C ASP A 151 14.19 -9.09 -24.33
N PRO A 152 14.30 -8.12 -25.26
CA PRO A 152 14.34 -6.70 -24.92
C PRO A 152 13.15 -6.21 -24.09
N ASP A 153 11.94 -6.68 -24.36
CA ASP A 153 10.73 -6.25 -23.66
C ASP A 153 10.64 -6.86 -22.26
N MET A 154 10.98 -8.15 -22.12
CA MET A 154 11.09 -8.80 -20.81
C MET A 154 12.20 -8.15 -19.98
N ALA A 155 13.34 -7.82 -20.58
CA ALA A 155 14.44 -7.11 -19.93
C ALA A 155 14.00 -5.72 -19.45
N PHE A 156 13.33 -4.94 -20.29
CA PHE A 156 12.79 -3.64 -19.92
C PHE A 156 11.85 -3.73 -18.71
N CYS A 157 10.85 -4.62 -18.78
CA CYS A 157 9.90 -4.80 -17.68
C CYS A 157 10.59 -5.33 -16.42
N LYS A 158 11.54 -6.27 -16.56
CA LYS A 158 12.29 -6.81 -15.43
C LYS A 158 13.15 -5.74 -14.78
N ASN A 159 13.93 -4.98 -15.54
CA ASN A 159 14.73 -3.88 -15.00
C ASN A 159 13.87 -2.84 -14.29
N LEU A 160 12.69 -2.53 -14.84
CA LEU A 160 11.75 -1.66 -14.15
C LEU A 160 11.25 -2.30 -12.86
N ARG A 161 10.86 -3.57 -12.84
CA ARG A 161 10.42 -4.25 -11.61
C ARG A 161 11.54 -4.36 -10.58
N ASP A 162 12.73 -4.80 -10.97
CA ASP A 162 13.88 -4.95 -10.06
C ASP A 162 14.33 -3.60 -9.46
N LYS A 163 14.08 -2.49 -10.16
CA LYS A 163 14.38 -1.11 -9.70
C LYS A 163 13.18 -0.41 -9.06
N ASN A 164 11.98 -0.89 -9.32
CA ASN A 164 10.69 -0.36 -8.83
C ASN A 164 9.99 -1.42 -7.97
N ASP A 165 10.77 -2.32 -7.35
CA ASP A 165 10.32 -3.39 -6.48
C ASP A 165 9.78 -2.70 -5.23
N SER A 166 8.51 -2.31 -5.33
CA SER A 166 7.72 -1.74 -4.24
C SER A 166 6.96 -2.84 -3.51
N PHE A 167 7.20 -4.11 -3.85
CA PHE A 167 6.91 -5.23 -2.97
C PHE A 167 8.19 -5.53 -2.20
N ASP A 168 8.35 -4.85 -1.08
CA ASP A 168 9.47 -5.08 -0.18
C ASP A 168 9.35 -6.48 0.42
N THR A 169 10.24 -7.41 0.01
CA THR A 169 10.28 -8.78 0.54
C THR A 169 11.15 -8.94 1.79
N SER A 170 11.56 -7.83 2.41
CA SER A 170 12.42 -7.86 3.59
C SER A 170 11.64 -8.02 4.90
N HIS A 171 10.31 -7.97 4.85
CA HIS A 171 9.44 -8.09 6.00
C HIS A 171 9.08 -9.57 6.27
N VAL A 172 8.55 -9.86 7.46
CA VAL A 172 8.03 -11.20 7.79
C VAL A 172 6.74 -11.46 7.03
N HIS A 173 5.93 -10.42 6.89
CA HIS A 173 4.64 -10.41 6.22
C HIS A 173 4.55 -9.21 5.28
N ASP A 174 5.23 -9.30 4.15
CA ASP A 174 5.30 -8.24 3.12
C ASP A 174 3.92 -7.67 2.76
N GLU A 175 2.88 -8.51 2.67
CA GLU A 175 1.55 -8.04 2.26
C GLU A 175 0.92 -7.10 3.29
N LEU A 176 1.39 -7.07 4.53
CA LEU A 176 0.95 -6.10 5.54
C LEU A 176 1.22 -4.66 5.09
N TYR A 177 2.28 -4.44 4.30
CA TYR A 177 2.73 -3.15 3.79
C TYR A 177 2.05 -2.74 2.46
N GLU A 178 1.22 -3.61 1.87
CA GLU A 178 0.63 -3.39 0.54
C GLU A 178 -0.69 -2.58 0.55
N ILE A 179 -1.01 -1.89 1.66
CA ILE A 179 -2.30 -1.20 1.83
C ILE A 179 -2.59 -0.15 0.74
N TYR A 180 -1.55 0.41 0.11
CA TYR A 180 -1.66 1.43 -0.94
C TYR A 180 -1.62 0.86 -2.34
N THR A 181 -0.74 -0.12 -2.54
CA THR A 181 -0.33 -0.66 -3.82
C THR A 181 -1.28 -1.75 -4.28
N ASN A 182 -1.89 -2.48 -3.34
CA ASN A 182 -2.88 -3.51 -3.60
C ASN A 182 -4.04 -3.50 -2.58
N GLN A 183 -4.69 -2.34 -2.44
CA GLN A 183 -5.71 -2.09 -1.42
C GLN A 183 -6.86 -3.11 -1.41
N VAL A 184 -7.38 -3.54 -2.56
CA VAL A 184 -8.55 -4.45 -2.61
C VAL A 184 -8.21 -5.85 -2.06
N ASP A 185 -7.05 -6.39 -2.45
CA ASP A 185 -6.60 -7.68 -1.92
C ASP A 185 -6.20 -7.56 -0.44
N TRP A 186 -5.61 -6.41 -0.07
CA TRP A 186 -5.29 -6.09 1.31
C TRP A 186 -6.57 -6.06 2.18
N GLU A 187 -7.62 -5.39 1.73
CA GLU A 187 -8.93 -5.32 2.40
C GLU A 187 -9.54 -6.72 2.57
N HIS A 188 -9.59 -7.52 1.50
CA HIS A 188 -10.13 -8.87 1.55
C HIS A 188 -9.38 -9.77 2.54
N ARG A 189 -8.07 -9.54 2.73
CA ARG A 189 -7.24 -10.31 3.66
C ARG A 189 -7.33 -9.80 5.10
N TYR A 190 -7.33 -8.49 5.29
CA TYR A 190 -7.03 -7.87 6.59
C TYR A 190 -8.17 -7.08 7.21
N ILE A 191 -9.19 -6.67 6.46
CA ILE A 191 -10.38 -6.02 7.03
C ILE A 191 -11.41 -7.07 7.41
N HIS A 192 -11.99 -6.90 8.60
CA HIS A 192 -12.96 -7.85 9.14
C HIS A 192 -14.19 -7.95 8.23
N GLU A 193 -14.69 -9.16 7.96
CA GLU A 193 -15.83 -9.43 7.06
C GLU A 193 -17.10 -8.63 7.39
N ASN A 194 -17.33 -8.38 8.68
CA ASN A 194 -18.47 -7.60 9.18
C ASN A 194 -18.19 -6.10 9.36
N TYR A 195 -17.00 -5.61 9.00
CA TYR A 195 -16.64 -4.19 9.13
C TYR A 195 -17.59 -3.30 8.34
N SER A 196 -17.88 -3.63 7.07
CA SER A 196 -18.75 -2.79 6.23
C SER A 196 -20.16 -2.62 6.80
N LYS A 197 -20.67 -3.60 7.56
CA LYS A 197 -21.96 -3.49 8.25
C LYS A 197 -21.96 -2.41 9.32
N VAL A 198 -20.82 -2.17 9.97
CA VAL A 198 -20.65 -1.13 10.99
C VAL A 198 -20.95 0.26 10.42
N LEU A 199 -20.71 0.47 9.11
CA LEU A 199 -20.94 1.73 8.42
C LEU A 199 -22.39 1.92 7.93
N GLU A 200 -23.22 0.88 7.94
CA GLU A 200 -24.62 0.99 7.52
C GLU A 200 -25.37 1.97 8.44
N PRO A 201 -26.21 2.88 7.93
CA PRO A 201 -26.87 3.91 8.75
C PRO A 201 -27.65 3.36 9.94
N ASP A 202 -28.31 2.21 9.77
CA ASP A 202 -29.17 1.60 10.79
C ASP A 202 -28.40 0.68 11.76
N PHE A 203 -27.13 0.39 11.48
CA PHE A 203 -26.32 -0.48 12.35
C PHE A 203 -25.98 0.24 13.66
N GLN A 204 -26.39 -0.34 14.78
CA GLN A 204 -26.06 0.15 16.11
C GLN A 204 -24.72 -0.43 16.55
N VAL A 205 -23.74 0.45 16.78
CA VAL A 205 -22.42 0.05 17.28
C VAL A 205 -22.52 -0.32 18.75
N ASP A 206 -21.95 -1.47 19.15
CA ASP A 206 -21.96 -1.90 20.55
C ASP A 206 -21.28 -0.83 21.42
N MET A 207 -21.88 -0.53 22.58
CA MET A 207 -21.36 0.46 23.52
C MET A 207 -21.23 -0.15 24.92
N PRO A 208 -20.19 -0.98 25.18
CA PRO A 208 -20.05 -1.73 26.44
C PRO A 208 -19.92 -0.85 27.69
N CYS A 209 -19.43 0.39 27.56
CA CYS A 209 -19.41 1.41 28.61
C CYS A 209 -19.89 2.75 28.03
N PRO A 210 -20.38 3.71 28.84
CA PRO A 210 -20.81 5.01 28.33
C PRO A 210 -19.74 5.69 27.47
N ASP A 211 -20.09 6.03 26.22
CA ASP A 211 -19.20 6.62 25.21
C ASP A 211 -17.92 5.81 24.90
N VAL A 212 -17.98 4.50 25.14
CA VAL A 212 -16.96 3.53 24.72
C VAL A 212 -17.58 2.60 23.71
N TYR A 213 -17.21 2.76 22.45
CA TYR A 213 -17.78 2.04 21.32
C TYR A 213 -16.91 0.86 20.94
N TRP A 214 -17.52 -0.23 20.47
CA TRP A 214 -16.85 -1.50 20.22
C TRP A 214 -17.32 -2.11 18.91
N PHE A 215 -16.39 -2.31 17.97
CA PHE A 215 -16.73 -2.81 16.64
C PHE A 215 -15.61 -3.65 16.02
N PRO A 216 -15.95 -4.58 15.10
CA PRO A 216 -14.95 -5.34 14.35
C PRO A 216 -14.25 -4.45 13.32
N VAL A 217 -12.93 -4.59 13.15
CA VAL A 217 -12.19 -3.81 12.15
C VAL A 217 -11.20 -4.63 11.34
N VAL A 218 -10.45 -5.53 11.96
CA VAL A 218 -9.41 -6.32 11.28
C VAL A 218 -9.62 -7.83 11.46
N THR A 219 -9.07 -8.62 10.55
CA THR A 219 -9.16 -10.09 10.59
C THR A 219 -8.17 -10.70 11.62
N PRO A 220 -8.40 -11.94 12.06
CA PRO A 220 -7.41 -12.70 12.83
C PRO A 220 -6.03 -12.80 12.16
N ILE A 221 -5.98 -12.81 10.82
CA ILE A 221 -4.73 -12.87 10.05
C ILE A 221 -3.94 -11.57 10.23
N TYR A 222 -4.60 -10.41 10.11
CA TYR A 222 -3.97 -9.12 10.37
C TYR A 222 -3.36 -9.07 11.78
N CYS A 223 -4.14 -9.49 12.79
CA CYS A 223 -3.68 -9.50 14.17
C CYS A 223 -2.43 -10.36 14.37
N LYS A 224 -2.42 -11.57 13.79
CA LYS A 224 -1.26 -12.46 13.84
C LYS A 224 -0.05 -11.84 13.13
N HIS A 225 -0.24 -11.32 11.92
CA HIS A 225 0.86 -10.77 11.10
C HIS A 225 1.48 -9.55 11.78
N LEU A 226 0.66 -8.68 12.38
CA LEU A 226 1.16 -7.55 13.15
C LEU A 226 1.94 -8.00 14.39
N ILE A 227 1.47 -9.00 15.14
CA ILE A 227 2.22 -9.55 16.29
C ILE A 227 3.56 -10.14 15.83
N ASP A 228 3.56 -10.92 14.75
CA ASP A 228 4.77 -11.56 14.21
C ASP A 228 5.83 -10.51 13.82
N GLU A 229 5.42 -9.40 13.18
CA GLU A 229 6.33 -8.28 12.84
C GLU A 229 6.93 -7.62 14.09
N MET A 230 6.10 -7.36 15.12
CA MET A 230 6.58 -6.75 16.36
C MET A 230 7.56 -7.65 17.11
N GLU A 231 7.27 -8.95 17.18
CA GLU A 231 8.17 -9.92 17.83
C GLU A 231 9.44 -10.17 17.01
N ASN A 232 9.37 -10.13 15.68
CA ASN A 232 10.55 -10.20 14.81
C ASN A 232 11.46 -8.97 14.98
N PHE A 233 10.88 -7.77 15.09
CA PHE A 233 11.65 -6.58 15.41
C PHE A 233 12.31 -6.69 16.81
N GLY A 234 11.57 -7.22 17.79
CA GLY A 234 12.08 -7.69 19.08
C GLY A 234 12.60 -6.62 20.05
N ARG A 235 12.72 -5.35 19.62
CA ARG A 235 13.22 -4.23 20.44
C ARG A 235 12.08 -3.50 21.14
N TRP A 236 11.40 -4.20 22.03
CA TRP A 236 10.40 -3.65 22.92
C TRP A 236 11.01 -2.61 23.86
N SER A 237 10.28 -1.54 24.16
CA SER A 237 10.68 -0.60 25.22
C SER A 237 10.78 -1.29 26.58
N ASP A 238 11.52 -0.67 27.50
CA ASP A 238 11.74 -1.23 28.82
C ASP A 238 10.57 -0.98 29.79
N GLY A 239 9.59 -0.14 29.41
CA GLY A 239 8.45 0.24 30.23
C GLY A 239 8.80 1.28 31.30
N THR A 240 9.92 1.99 31.15
CA THR A 240 10.33 3.08 32.05
C THR A 240 9.90 4.44 31.52
N ASN A 241 9.83 5.44 32.40
CA ASN A 241 9.47 6.80 32.01
C ASN A 241 10.50 7.48 31.10
N SER A 242 11.67 6.89 30.88
CA SER A 242 12.71 7.45 30.02
C SER A 242 12.60 6.82 28.63
N ASP A 243 11.95 7.51 27.70
CA ASP A 243 11.81 7.02 26.34
C ASP A 243 12.55 7.93 25.34
N PRO A 244 13.74 7.52 24.86
CA PRO A 244 14.52 8.31 23.90
C PRO A 244 13.85 8.42 22.52
N ARG A 245 12.78 7.65 22.25
CA ARG A 245 12.00 7.71 21.01
C ARG A 245 11.04 8.90 20.97
N LEU A 246 10.68 9.45 22.14
CA LEU A 246 9.74 10.57 22.27
C LEU A 246 10.47 11.91 22.26
N ALA A 247 9.84 12.94 21.67
CA ALA A 247 10.34 14.30 21.74
C ALA A 247 10.32 14.79 23.19
N GLY A 248 11.50 14.89 23.80
CA GLY A 248 11.67 15.27 25.22
C GLY A 248 12.10 14.13 26.15
N GLY A 249 12.19 12.88 25.66
CA GLY A 249 12.80 11.78 26.39
C GLY A 249 12.00 11.24 27.58
N TYR A 250 10.78 11.71 27.81
CA TYR A 250 9.99 11.37 28.99
C TYR A 250 8.56 10.95 28.64
N GLU A 251 8.18 9.75 29.08
CA GLU A 251 6.84 9.21 28.94
C GLU A 251 6.13 9.23 30.30
N ASN A 252 4.99 9.92 30.38
CA ASN A 252 4.26 10.05 31.64
C ASN A 252 3.71 8.70 32.12
N VAL A 253 3.28 7.83 31.19
CA VAL A 253 2.61 6.57 31.49
C VAL A 253 3.21 5.48 30.60
N PRO A 254 4.40 4.97 30.97
CA PRO A 254 5.16 4.13 30.06
C PRO A 254 4.55 2.75 29.89
N THR A 255 4.67 2.23 28.67
CA THR A 255 4.30 0.86 28.31
C THR A 255 5.48 0.10 27.73
N ARG A 256 5.38 -1.23 27.71
CA ARG A 256 6.25 -2.10 26.90
C ARG A 256 5.67 -2.20 25.50
N ASP A 257 6.25 -1.47 24.58
CA ASP A 257 5.67 -1.23 23.27
C ASP A 257 6.70 -1.09 22.14
N ILE A 258 6.17 -1.14 20.92
CA ILE A 258 6.87 -0.82 19.68
C ILE A 258 5.97 0.13 18.88
N HIS A 259 6.52 1.26 18.47
CA HIS A 259 5.84 2.24 17.64
C HIS A 259 5.87 1.84 16.16
N MET A 260 4.81 2.18 15.42
CA MET A 260 4.69 1.86 13.99
C MET A 260 5.84 2.41 13.15
N ASN A 261 6.39 3.57 13.52
CA ASN A 261 7.54 4.17 12.81
C ASN A 261 8.83 3.34 12.94
N GLN A 262 8.98 2.57 14.03
CA GLN A 262 10.16 1.72 14.26
C GLN A 262 10.20 0.52 13.30
N VAL A 263 9.03 0.12 12.78
CA VAL A 263 8.86 -1.02 11.87
C VAL A 263 8.37 -0.59 10.47
N GLY A 264 8.47 0.70 10.13
CA GLY A 264 8.09 1.21 8.80
C GLY A 264 6.58 1.23 8.50
N LEU A 265 5.71 0.95 9.47
CA LEU A 265 4.26 0.91 9.30
C LEU A 265 3.55 2.24 9.57
N GLU A 266 4.25 3.30 9.95
CA GLU A 266 3.63 4.58 10.34
C GLU A 266 2.67 5.11 9.27
N GLN A 267 3.13 5.27 8.04
CA GLN A 267 2.30 5.81 6.97
C GLN A 267 1.13 4.87 6.68
N HIS A 268 1.40 3.57 6.54
CA HIS A 268 0.40 2.52 6.32
C HIS A 268 -0.72 2.59 7.37
N TRP A 269 -0.33 2.79 8.62
CA TRP A 269 -1.26 2.92 9.73
C TRP A 269 -2.04 4.23 9.71
N LEU A 270 -1.43 5.37 9.38
CA LEU A 270 -2.15 6.64 9.21
C LEU A 270 -3.20 6.55 8.09
N TYR A 271 -2.88 5.82 7.01
CA TYR A 271 -3.85 5.51 5.96
C TYR A 271 -4.98 4.62 6.49
N PHE A 272 -4.65 3.59 7.27
CA PHE A 272 -5.65 2.75 7.93
C PHE A 272 -6.61 3.57 8.82
N LEU A 273 -6.08 4.51 9.61
CA LEU A 273 -6.90 5.42 10.44
C LEU A 273 -7.85 6.26 9.58
N ARG A 274 -7.34 6.82 8.49
CA ARG A 274 -8.11 7.67 7.56
C ARG A 274 -9.23 6.90 6.87
N GLU A 275 -8.95 5.71 6.36
CA GLU A 275 -9.89 4.98 5.50
C GLU A 275 -10.83 4.05 6.29
N TYR A 276 -10.40 3.50 7.43
CA TYR A 276 -11.21 2.51 8.16
C TYR A 276 -11.70 2.97 9.54
N ILE A 277 -10.98 3.87 10.21
CA ILE A 277 -11.38 4.35 11.55
C ILE A 277 -12.20 5.62 11.48
N ARG A 278 -11.76 6.62 10.70
CA ARG A 278 -12.45 7.91 10.54
C ARG A 278 -13.93 7.74 10.13
N PRO A 279 -14.32 6.89 9.15
CA PRO A 279 -15.73 6.77 8.78
C PRO A 279 -16.63 6.27 9.93
N VAL A 280 -16.13 5.33 10.74
CA VAL A 280 -16.85 4.84 11.92
C VAL A 280 -16.89 5.92 13.01
N GLN A 281 -15.77 6.63 13.20
CA GLN A 281 -15.70 7.75 14.14
C GLN A 281 -16.73 8.84 13.79
N GLU A 282 -16.81 9.29 12.54
CA GLU A 282 -17.72 10.35 12.11
C GLU A 282 -19.19 9.96 12.29
N LYS A 283 -19.50 8.67 12.08
CA LYS A 283 -20.81 8.10 12.37
C LYS A 283 -21.14 8.18 13.87
N ILE A 284 -20.20 7.80 14.73
CA ILE A 284 -20.40 7.70 16.17
C ILE A 284 -20.42 9.07 16.85
N PHE A 285 -19.40 9.89 16.61
CA PHE A 285 -19.28 11.24 17.16
C PHE A 285 -19.80 12.26 16.15
N THR A 286 -21.12 12.23 15.93
CA THR A 286 -21.78 13.12 14.98
C THR A 286 -21.42 14.59 15.28
N GLY A 287 -20.91 15.29 14.26
CA GLY A 287 -20.46 16.68 14.38
C GLY A 287 -18.97 16.87 14.64
N TYR A 288 -18.21 15.80 14.84
CA TYR A 288 -16.74 15.83 14.86
C TYR A 288 -16.16 15.29 13.55
N THR A 289 -15.38 16.10 12.85
CA THR A 289 -14.78 15.76 11.54
C THR A 289 -13.35 16.29 11.47
N HIS A 290 -12.41 15.44 11.07
CA HIS A 290 -11.02 15.82 10.82
C HIS A 290 -10.39 14.88 9.76
N ASP A 291 -9.99 15.44 8.62
CA ASP A 291 -9.40 14.70 7.50
C ASP A 291 -8.13 15.42 6.97
N PRO A 292 -6.95 14.76 6.98
CA PRO A 292 -6.67 13.44 7.56
C PRO A 292 -6.65 13.47 9.09
N PRO A 293 -7.04 12.38 9.76
CA PRO A 293 -6.84 12.26 11.21
C PRO A 293 -5.33 12.33 11.52
N LYS A 294 -4.97 12.94 12.65
CA LYS A 294 -3.57 13.05 13.07
C LYS A 294 -3.31 12.10 14.22
N ALA A 295 -2.30 11.23 14.11
CA ALA A 295 -1.89 10.39 15.22
C ALA A 295 -0.36 10.28 15.26
N LEU A 296 0.27 10.89 16.27
CA LEU A 296 1.71 10.83 16.46
C LEU A 296 2.14 9.59 17.27
N MET A 297 1.21 9.01 18.02
CA MET A 297 1.45 7.90 18.92
C MET A 297 0.61 6.71 18.47
N ASN A 298 1.24 5.82 17.71
CA ASN A 298 0.68 4.58 17.17
C ASN A 298 1.62 3.44 17.54
N PHE A 299 1.18 2.51 18.38
CA PHE A 299 2.08 1.52 18.96
C PHE A 299 1.35 0.25 19.39
N VAL A 300 2.05 -0.88 19.29
CA VAL A 300 1.59 -2.15 19.86
C VAL A 300 2.15 -2.28 21.27
N VAL A 301 1.28 -2.55 22.25
CA VAL A 301 1.66 -2.82 23.64
C VAL A 301 1.63 -4.32 23.90
N ARG A 302 2.61 -4.80 24.67
CA ARG A 302 2.66 -6.18 25.18
C ARG A 302 2.58 -6.20 26.70
N TYR A 303 1.57 -6.86 27.24
CA TYR A 303 1.44 -7.12 28.67
C TYR A 303 1.76 -8.56 29.02
N ARG A 304 2.60 -8.75 30.05
CA ARG A 304 3.00 -10.06 30.58
C ARG A 304 3.12 -10.04 32.11
N PRO A 305 2.79 -11.14 32.81
CA PRO A 305 2.94 -11.27 34.26
C PRO A 305 4.35 -10.96 34.78
N ASP A 306 5.37 -11.34 34.03
CA ASP A 306 6.79 -11.25 34.41
C ASP A 306 7.50 -10.01 33.85
N GLU A 307 6.78 -9.16 33.10
CA GLU A 307 7.29 -7.89 32.60
C GLU A 307 6.43 -6.74 33.15
N GLN A 308 5.62 -6.12 32.30
CA GLN A 308 4.61 -5.14 32.68
C GLN A 308 3.21 -5.76 32.54
N PRO A 309 2.52 -6.14 33.64
CA PRO A 309 1.25 -6.85 33.53
C PRO A 309 0.02 -5.95 33.54
N TYR A 310 0.14 -4.67 33.86
CA TYR A 310 -0.98 -3.74 33.97
C TYR A 310 -0.55 -2.33 33.62
N LEU A 311 -1.52 -1.44 33.41
CA LEU A 311 -1.27 -0.02 33.21
C LEU A 311 -2.08 0.80 34.20
N ARG A 312 -1.41 1.67 34.95
CA ARG A 312 -2.02 2.50 35.99
C ARG A 312 -3.08 3.45 35.42
N PRO A 313 -4.02 3.95 36.26
CA PRO A 313 -4.99 4.95 35.85
C PRO A 313 -4.38 6.19 35.16
N HIS A 314 -4.89 6.56 33.99
CA HIS A 314 -4.42 7.70 33.21
C HIS A 314 -5.48 8.27 32.24
N HIS A 315 -5.14 9.40 31.63
CA HIS A 315 -5.78 9.94 30.44
C HIS A 315 -4.82 9.84 29.27
N ASP A 316 -5.38 9.69 28.07
CA ASP A 316 -4.60 9.70 26.84
C ASP A 316 -4.45 11.14 26.35
N SER A 317 -3.32 11.40 25.70
CA SER A 317 -3.12 12.66 24.99
C SER A 317 -3.73 12.58 23.59
N SER A 318 -5.05 12.45 23.53
CA SER A 318 -5.85 12.34 22.30
C SER A 318 -7.22 12.99 22.47
N THR A 319 -7.85 13.36 21.36
CA THR A 319 -9.29 13.65 21.36
C THR A 319 -10.04 12.34 21.54
N TYR A 320 -9.70 11.32 20.76
CA TYR A 320 -10.17 9.96 20.96
C TYR A 320 -9.04 8.93 20.77
N THR A 321 -9.17 7.81 21.45
CA THR A 321 -8.24 6.68 21.40
C THR A 321 -8.92 5.49 20.76
N ILE A 322 -8.18 4.75 19.94
CA ILE A 322 -8.57 3.40 19.54
C ILE A 322 -7.65 2.35 20.18
N ASN A 323 -8.22 1.19 20.50
CA ASN A 323 -7.54 0.08 21.14
C ASN A 323 -8.03 -1.25 20.54
N ILE A 324 -7.24 -1.82 19.64
CA ILE A 324 -7.55 -3.08 18.94
C ILE A 324 -6.95 -4.25 19.70
N ALA A 325 -7.76 -5.26 20.01
CA ALA A 325 -7.27 -6.50 20.59
C ALA A 325 -6.64 -7.40 19.51
N LEU A 326 -5.37 -7.77 19.70
CA LEU A 326 -4.61 -8.55 18.71
C LEU A 326 -4.54 -10.06 19.05
N ASN A 327 -4.93 -10.47 20.24
CA ASN A 327 -5.03 -11.88 20.62
C ASN A 327 -6.16 -12.13 21.64
N ARG A 328 -6.43 -13.40 21.97
CA ARG A 328 -7.69 -13.84 22.58
C ARG A 328 -7.57 -14.03 24.10
N PRO A 329 -8.47 -13.42 24.90
CA PRO A 329 -8.57 -13.72 26.33
C PRO A 329 -9.03 -15.16 26.54
N GLY A 330 -8.53 -15.80 27.60
CA GLY A 330 -8.82 -17.20 27.95
C GLY A 330 -8.13 -18.25 27.07
N ILE A 331 -7.42 -17.84 26.02
CA ILE A 331 -6.65 -18.74 25.14
C ILE A 331 -5.18 -18.31 25.11
N ASP A 332 -4.92 -17.05 24.76
CA ASP A 332 -3.56 -16.54 24.59
C ASP A 332 -3.07 -15.82 25.88
N TYR A 333 -3.99 -15.34 26.72
CA TYR A 333 -3.73 -14.75 28.04
C TYR A 333 -4.92 -14.88 29.00
N GLU A 334 -4.67 -14.73 30.31
CA GLU A 334 -5.70 -14.64 31.37
C GLU A 334 -5.67 -13.27 32.07
N GLY A 335 -6.83 -12.83 32.56
CA GLY A 335 -7.00 -11.49 33.11
C GLY A 335 -7.03 -10.42 32.01
N GLY A 336 -6.55 -9.22 32.32
CA GLY A 336 -6.51 -8.12 31.36
C GLY A 336 -7.86 -7.42 31.15
N GLY A 337 -7.91 -6.59 30.12
CA GLY A 337 -9.04 -5.70 29.82
C GLY A 337 -8.71 -4.22 30.02
N CYS A 338 -9.75 -3.39 29.96
CA CYS A 338 -9.69 -1.96 30.21
C CYS A 338 -10.82 -1.57 31.16
N ARG A 339 -10.54 -0.76 32.19
CA ARG A 339 -11.54 -0.25 33.11
C ARG A 339 -11.62 1.27 33.04
N PHE A 340 -12.81 1.78 32.79
CA PHE A 340 -13.13 3.21 32.82
C PHE A 340 -13.64 3.58 34.21
N ILE A 341 -12.78 4.25 34.98
CA ILE A 341 -12.92 4.39 36.44
C ILE A 341 -14.14 5.25 36.78
N ARG A 342 -14.35 6.37 36.06
CA ARG A 342 -15.48 7.27 36.28
C ARG A 342 -16.84 6.57 36.15
N TYR A 343 -16.91 5.52 35.32
CA TYR A 343 -18.14 4.78 35.07
C TYR A 343 -18.21 3.45 35.83
N ASN A 344 -17.17 3.11 36.60
CA ASN A 344 -16.99 1.79 37.21
C ASN A 344 -17.32 0.64 36.22
N CYS A 345 -16.89 0.79 34.97
CA CYS A 345 -17.21 -0.11 33.88
C CYS A 345 -15.93 -0.72 33.33
N SER A 346 -15.95 -2.04 33.10
CA SER A 346 -14.79 -2.79 32.61
C SER A 346 -15.16 -3.57 31.35
N VAL A 347 -14.23 -3.58 30.40
CA VAL A 347 -14.29 -4.44 29.21
C VAL A 347 -13.14 -5.45 29.30
N THR A 348 -13.47 -6.70 29.63
CA THR A 348 -12.50 -7.79 29.88
C THR A 348 -12.43 -8.81 28.75
N ASP A 349 -13.56 -9.11 28.10
CA ASP A 349 -13.64 -10.12 27.03
C ASP A 349 -13.46 -9.48 25.65
N LEU A 350 -12.31 -8.82 25.47
CA LEU A 350 -11.98 -8.18 24.20
C LEU A 350 -11.86 -9.22 23.08
N ARG A 351 -12.64 -9.02 22.02
CA ARG A 351 -12.73 -9.92 20.85
C ARG A 351 -11.55 -9.65 19.92
N LEU A 352 -10.93 -10.71 19.42
CA LEU A 352 -9.83 -10.62 18.45
C LEU A 352 -10.24 -9.79 17.23
N GLY A 353 -9.43 -8.79 16.87
CA GLY A 353 -9.65 -7.92 15.71
C GLY A 353 -10.75 -6.87 15.88
N TRP A 354 -11.32 -6.76 17.09
CA TRP A 354 -12.25 -5.69 17.46
C TRP A 354 -11.51 -4.54 18.12
N THR A 355 -12.00 -3.33 17.89
CA THR A 355 -11.45 -2.10 18.44
C THR A 355 -12.41 -1.46 19.43
N LEU A 356 -11.88 -1.00 20.57
CA LEU A 356 -12.54 0.00 21.40
C LEU A 356 -12.22 1.40 20.87
N MET A 357 -13.21 2.28 20.85
CA MET A 357 -13.06 3.70 20.56
C MET A 357 -13.68 4.52 21.70
N HIS A 358 -12.90 5.42 22.30
CA HIS A 358 -13.38 6.27 23.39
C HIS A 358 -12.66 7.64 23.41
N PRO A 359 -13.24 8.69 24.00
CA PRO A 359 -12.54 9.94 24.24
C PRO A 359 -11.24 9.75 25.05
N GLY A 360 -10.19 10.50 24.74
CA GLY A 360 -8.89 10.37 25.42
C GLY A 360 -8.74 11.22 26.68
N ARG A 361 -9.28 12.45 26.63
CA ARG A 361 -9.16 13.46 27.69
C ARG A 361 -10.46 13.67 28.46
N LEU A 362 -10.33 14.27 29.65
CA LEU A 362 -11.38 14.75 30.54
C LEU A 362 -12.28 13.66 31.16
N THR A 363 -12.92 12.82 30.35
CA THR A 363 -14.04 11.98 30.80
C THR A 363 -13.70 10.50 30.97
N HIS A 364 -12.69 9.98 30.28
CA HIS A 364 -12.39 8.54 30.25
C HIS A 364 -11.06 8.24 30.96
N TYR A 365 -10.98 8.61 32.24
CA TYR A 365 -9.87 8.20 33.10
C TYR A 365 -9.93 6.68 33.27
N HIS A 366 -8.93 5.97 32.76
CA HIS A 366 -9.00 4.52 32.60
C HIS A 366 -7.69 3.82 32.99
N GLU A 367 -7.79 2.52 33.25
CA GLU A 367 -6.66 1.66 33.61
C GLU A 367 -6.64 0.37 32.78
N GLY A 368 -5.43 -0.13 32.50
CA GLY A 368 -5.22 -1.44 31.91
C GLY A 368 -5.23 -2.49 33.01
N LEU A 369 -6.24 -3.37 33.01
CA LEU A 369 -6.38 -4.40 34.03
C LEU A 369 -5.22 -5.42 33.94
N ARG A 370 -4.90 -6.03 35.09
CA ARG A 370 -3.75 -6.93 35.24
C ARG A 370 -3.93 -8.22 34.44
N VAL A 371 -2.94 -8.54 33.61
CA VAL A 371 -2.74 -9.85 33.00
C VAL A 371 -2.07 -10.78 34.02
N THR A 372 -2.67 -11.96 34.25
CA THR A 372 -2.24 -12.92 35.27
C THR A 372 -1.50 -14.13 34.69
N ASN A 373 -1.74 -14.45 33.42
CA ASN A 373 -1.09 -15.55 32.71
C ASN A 373 -0.99 -15.24 31.21
N GLY A 374 -0.02 -15.83 30.52
CA GLY A 374 0.20 -15.65 29.08
C GLY A 374 0.65 -14.24 28.69
N THR A 375 0.39 -13.86 27.44
CA THR A 375 0.83 -12.58 26.87
C THR A 375 -0.34 -11.91 26.16
N ARG A 376 -0.62 -10.65 26.48
CA ARG A 376 -1.68 -9.86 25.81
C ARG A 376 -1.06 -8.82 24.89
N TYR A 377 -1.55 -8.76 23.65
CA TYR A 377 -1.16 -7.73 22.68
C TYR A 377 -2.35 -6.85 22.31
N ILE A 378 -2.11 -5.54 22.24
CA ILE A 378 -3.08 -4.56 21.75
C ILE A 378 -2.41 -3.54 20.84
N MET A 379 -3.12 -3.08 19.80
CA MET A 379 -2.70 -1.94 18.98
C MET A 379 -3.43 -0.70 19.44
N VAL A 380 -2.70 0.34 19.84
CA VAL A 380 -3.25 1.58 20.38
C VAL A 380 -2.90 2.75 19.48
N SER A 381 -3.83 3.68 19.32
CA SER A 381 -3.55 4.96 18.65
C SER A 381 -4.25 6.11 19.33
N PHE A 382 -3.46 7.15 19.61
CA PHE A 382 -3.92 8.42 20.16
C PHE A 382 -4.19 9.38 19.01
N VAL A 383 -5.47 9.53 18.67
CA VAL A 383 -5.92 10.27 17.49
C VAL A 383 -6.37 11.67 17.88
N ASP A 384 -5.92 12.64 17.09
CA ASP A 384 -6.10 14.07 17.24
C ASP A 384 -5.65 14.60 18.62
N PRO A 385 -4.33 14.52 18.92
CA PRO A 385 -3.72 14.89 20.22
C PRO A 385 -3.77 16.37 20.63
#